data_AF-A0A3L8R4I4-F1
#
_entry.id   AF-A0A3L8R4I4-F1
#
_cell.length_a   1.000
_cell.length_b   1.000
_cell.length_c   1.000
_cell.angle_alpha   90.00
_cell.angle_beta   90.00
_cell.angle_gamma   90.00
#
_symmetry.space_group_name_H-M   'P 1'
#
loop_
_entity.id
_entity.type
_entity.pdbx_description
1 polymer ?
#
loop_
_entity_poly.entity_id
_entity_poly.type
_entity_poly.pdbx_seq_one_letter_code
_entity_poly.pdbx_strand_id
1 'polypeptide(L)'
;MDRLMVGRAWKSVGLALAGACALSVSVATPAPAVAPGVAAASSGYLNLHQCVYGNGSMLYTNLLPNTPNTPFNTGTKVSKDDESAVTCGPGAGGWTLGSVNSAAYNGDRFGSGRKYLNLHQCVYSNGSTHYTNLLPNTKNETFNTGTSISTAKDMALECGRPSGWPLNSVNSALYTADLTGASGRYLNLHQCVYNSGTSLYTNLLPNTANTPFNTGTNVSNTADRTVVCAPGSSGWRLDTANTAVYVIDLLA
;
A
#
# COMPACT_ATOMS: atom_id res chain seq x y z
N MET A 1 21.48 4.73 88.10
CA MET A 1 22.08 6.07 88.01
C MET A 1 22.50 6.24 86.56
N ASP A 2 22.01 7.12 85.71
CA ASP A 2 21.03 8.21 85.73
C ASP A 2 20.70 8.42 84.24
N ARG A 3 19.42 8.47 83.83
CA ARG A 3 18.60 9.68 83.71
C ARG A 3 19.09 10.72 82.69
N LEU A 4 18.11 11.14 81.86
CA LEU A 4 17.88 12.49 81.31
C LEU A 4 18.78 12.90 80.13
N MET A 5 18.22 13.09 78.93
CA MET A 5 17.38 14.22 78.47
C MET A 5 18.18 15.51 78.19
N VAL A 6 17.60 16.27 77.25
CA VAL A 6 17.81 17.72 76.98
C VAL A 6 19.00 17.96 76.05
N GLY A 7 18.88 18.58 74.87
CA GLY A 7 17.93 19.58 74.40
C GLY A 7 18.67 20.91 74.25
N ARG A 8 18.76 21.45 73.02
CA ARG A 8 18.94 22.89 72.64
C ARG A 8 19.26 22.95 71.14
N ALA A 9 18.37 23.46 70.30
CA ALA A 9 17.92 24.84 70.11
C ALA A 9 18.92 25.73 69.35
N TRP A 10 18.46 26.12 68.15
CA TRP A 10 18.73 27.33 67.38
C TRP A 10 20.15 27.57 66.83
N LYS A 11 20.25 27.73 65.50
CA LYS A 11 20.11 29.03 64.81
C LYS A 11 20.22 28.86 63.29
N SER A 12 19.34 29.56 62.59
CA SER A 12 19.33 29.72 61.14
C SER A 12 20.47 30.64 60.70
N VAL A 13 21.21 30.27 59.66
CA VAL A 13 21.93 31.20 58.78
C VAL A 13 21.81 30.64 57.35
N GLY A 14 21.16 31.39 56.48
CA GLY A 14 21.12 31.07 55.05
C GLY A 14 22.38 31.58 54.34
N LEU A 15 22.79 30.89 53.27
CA LEU A 15 23.17 31.51 52.00
C LEU A 15 23.41 30.46 50.90
N ALA A 16 23.25 30.95 49.68
CA ALA A 16 23.82 30.47 48.41
C ALA A 16 23.07 29.35 47.65
N LEU A 17 22.20 29.83 46.75
CA LEU A 17 21.86 29.22 45.47
C LEU A 17 23.12 28.83 44.68
N ALA A 18 23.18 27.59 44.21
CA ALA A 18 23.97 27.18 43.05
C ALA A 18 23.14 26.15 42.26
N GLY A 19 23.16 26.30 40.94
CA GLY A 19 22.12 25.80 40.05
C GLY A 19 22.10 24.29 39.83
N ALA A 20 20.90 23.82 39.53
CA ALA A 20 20.67 22.65 38.69
C ALA A 20 19.39 22.91 37.88
N CYS A 21 19.53 23.50 36.69
CA CYS A 21 18.48 23.40 35.69
C CYS A 21 18.39 21.93 35.28
N ALA A 22 17.41 21.22 35.86
CA ALA A 22 17.02 19.91 35.38
C ALA A 22 16.42 20.07 33.98
N LEU A 23 17.23 19.78 32.95
CA LEU A 23 16.75 19.54 31.60
C LEU A 23 15.91 18.26 31.63
N SER A 24 14.60 18.41 31.81
CA SER A 24 13.63 17.36 31.52
C SER A 24 13.65 17.10 30.02
N VAL A 25 14.41 16.09 29.61
CA VAL A 25 14.31 15.51 28.26
C VAL A 25 12.98 14.79 28.20
N SER A 26 11.95 15.48 27.70
CA SER A 26 10.71 14.87 27.28
C SER A 26 11.05 13.92 26.13
N VAL A 27 11.15 12.62 26.44
CA VAL A 27 11.21 11.58 25.42
C VAL A 27 9.88 11.66 24.68
N ALA A 28 9.89 12.26 23.49
CA ALA A 28 8.74 12.27 22.61
C ALA A 28 8.37 10.81 22.34
N THR A 29 7.24 10.38 22.89
CA THR A 29 6.61 9.13 22.49
C THR A 29 6.42 9.19 20.98
N PRO A 30 6.85 8.17 20.22
CA PRO A 30 6.54 8.15 18.80
C PRO A 30 5.02 8.23 18.65
N ALA A 31 4.57 9.19 17.85
CA ALA A 31 3.16 9.32 17.52
C ALA A 31 2.67 7.96 16.99
N PRO A 32 1.49 7.48 17.40
CA PRO A 32 0.93 6.26 16.83
C PRO A 32 0.86 6.44 15.32
N ALA A 33 1.41 5.48 14.58
CA ALA A 33 1.21 5.40 13.13
C ALA A 33 -0.28 5.50 12.84
N VAL A 34 -0.64 6.35 11.89
CA VAL A 34 -2.03 6.52 11.42
C VAL A 34 -2.56 5.12 11.09
N ALA A 35 -3.54 4.65 11.87
CA ALA A 35 -4.19 3.38 11.60
C ALA A 35 -4.77 3.45 10.17
N PRO A 36 -4.62 2.41 9.33
CA PRO A 36 -5.33 2.35 8.06
C PRO A 36 -6.82 2.49 8.35
N GLY A 37 -7.39 3.63 7.95
CA GLY A 37 -8.81 3.84 7.98
C GLY A 37 -9.45 2.82 7.06
N VAL A 38 -10.36 2.01 7.59
CA VAL A 38 -11.19 1.15 6.76
C VAL A 38 -12.05 2.08 5.91
N ALA A 39 -11.92 2.00 4.59
CA ALA A 39 -12.80 2.71 3.70
C ALA A 39 -14.19 2.09 3.83
N ALA A 40 -15.11 2.78 4.50
CA ALA A 40 -16.51 2.41 4.51
C ALA A 40 -17.03 2.49 3.08
N ALA A 41 -17.77 1.48 2.63
CA ALA A 41 -18.38 1.55 1.31
C ALA A 41 -19.54 2.56 1.28
N SER A 42 -20.80 2.25 1.45
CA SER A 42 -21.93 3.01 0.90
C SER A 42 -21.93 2.96 -0.62
N SER A 43 -23.13 2.86 -1.19
CA SER A 43 -23.37 2.81 -2.64
C SER A 43 -22.42 3.73 -3.43
N GLY A 44 -21.68 3.19 -4.40
CA GLY A 44 -20.67 3.94 -5.15
C GLY A 44 -19.72 3.08 -6.00
N TYR A 45 -18.62 3.70 -6.40
CA TYR A 45 -17.59 3.12 -7.26
C TYR A 45 -16.38 2.68 -6.44
N LEU A 46 -15.78 1.56 -6.84
CA LEU A 46 -14.39 1.29 -6.50
C LEU A 46 -13.53 2.00 -7.55
N ASN A 47 -12.82 3.04 -7.12
CA ASN A 47 -11.88 3.77 -7.96
C ASN A 47 -10.47 3.26 -7.69
N LEU A 48 -9.86 2.61 -8.66
CA LEU A 48 -8.48 2.13 -8.64
C LEU A 48 -7.60 3.10 -9.41
N HIS A 49 -6.63 3.69 -8.73
CA HIS A 49 -5.68 4.63 -9.30
C HIS A 49 -4.32 3.98 -9.31
N GLN A 50 -3.77 3.77 -10.51
CA GLN A 50 -2.39 3.33 -10.68
C GLN A 50 -1.52 4.52 -11.07
N CYS A 51 -0.50 4.75 -10.27
CA CYS A 51 0.50 5.77 -10.49
C CYS A 51 1.84 5.11 -10.75
N VAL A 52 2.39 5.35 -11.93
CA VAL A 52 3.68 4.80 -12.36
C VAL A 52 4.69 5.93 -12.41
N TYR A 53 5.78 5.79 -11.68
CA TYR A 53 6.87 6.76 -11.62
C TYR A 53 8.15 6.19 -12.21
N GLY A 54 8.97 7.04 -12.83
CA GLY A 54 10.28 6.68 -13.33
C GLY A 54 11.36 7.65 -12.87
N ASN A 55 12.58 7.15 -12.71
CA ASN A 55 13.76 7.98 -12.41
C ASN A 55 14.87 7.84 -13.48
N GLY A 56 14.51 7.34 -14.66
CA GLY A 56 15.43 7.05 -15.76
C GLY A 56 16.05 5.64 -15.73
N SER A 57 16.04 4.95 -14.59
CA SER A 57 16.58 3.57 -14.47
C SER A 57 15.54 2.56 -13.99
N MET A 58 14.65 2.98 -13.09
CA MET A 58 13.66 2.14 -12.45
C MET A 58 12.25 2.65 -12.73
N LEU A 59 11.29 1.74 -12.67
CA LEU A 59 9.86 2.06 -12.65
C LEU A 59 9.30 1.64 -11.30
N TYR A 60 8.43 2.48 -10.75
CA TYR A 60 7.68 2.22 -9.54
C TYR A 60 6.20 2.32 -9.84
N THR A 61 5.46 1.23 -9.64
CA THR A 61 4.00 1.23 -9.70
C THR A 61 3.45 1.28 -8.27
N ASN A 62 2.60 2.27 -7.98
CA ASN A 62 1.80 2.30 -6.77
C ASN A 62 0.31 2.24 -7.12
N LEU A 63 -0.45 1.49 -6.32
CA LEU A 63 -1.91 1.46 -6.37
C LEU A 63 -2.54 2.00 -5.08
N LEU A 64 -1.80 2.05 -3.97
CA LEU A 64 -2.39 2.31 -2.65
C LEU A 64 -2.28 3.80 -2.23
N PRO A 65 -3.31 4.34 -1.55
CA PRO A 65 -3.37 5.75 -1.16
C PRO A 65 -2.64 6.06 0.16
N ASN A 66 -2.07 5.05 0.82
CA ASN A 66 -1.66 5.12 2.22
C ASN A 66 -0.29 4.47 2.49
N THR A 67 0.62 4.48 1.52
CA THR A 67 2.01 4.10 1.79
C THR A 67 2.67 5.15 2.70
N PRO A 68 3.66 4.76 3.53
CA PRO A 68 4.45 5.72 4.30
C PRO A 68 5.12 6.81 3.45
N ASN A 69 5.50 6.48 2.22
CA ASN A 69 6.07 7.40 1.25
C ASN A 69 4.97 8.20 0.51
N THR A 70 4.36 9.13 1.24
CA THR A 70 3.16 9.87 0.81
C THR A 70 3.25 10.61 -0.54
N PRO A 71 4.42 11.11 -1.02
CA PRO A 71 4.50 11.74 -2.34
C PRO A 71 4.11 10.83 -3.51
N PHE A 72 4.07 9.51 -3.31
CA PHE A 72 3.70 8.53 -4.34
C PHE A 72 2.29 7.97 -4.17
N ASN A 73 1.55 8.38 -3.14
CA ASN A 73 0.20 7.86 -2.87
C ASN A 73 -0.77 8.18 -4.01
N THR A 74 -1.71 7.27 -4.22
CA THR A 74 -2.70 7.34 -5.29
C THR A 74 -4.04 7.87 -4.79
N GLY A 75 -4.98 8.10 -5.71
CA GLY A 75 -6.37 8.40 -5.40
C GLY A 75 -7.26 7.19 -5.11
N THR A 76 -6.72 5.96 -5.02
CA THR A 76 -7.53 4.74 -4.86
C THR A 76 -8.44 4.84 -3.65
N LYS A 77 -9.74 4.66 -3.86
CA LYS A 77 -10.76 4.80 -2.81
C LYS A 77 -12.09 4.18 -3.22
N VAL A 78 -13.00 4.11 -2.26
CA VAL A 78 -14.44 3.99 -2.53
C VAL A 78 -15.07 5.37 -2.41
N SER A 79 -15.86 5.77 -3.41
CA SER A 79 -16.60 7.04 -3.41
C SER A 79 -17.90 6.91 -4.19
N LYS A 80 -18.80 7.89 -4.05
CA LYS A 80 -20.07 7.92 -4.79
C LYS A 80 -19.90 8.20 -6.28
N ASP A 81 -18.82 8.88 -6.61
CA ASP A 81 -18.50 9.33 -7.96
C ASP A 81 -17.52 8.37 -8.63
N ASP A 82 -17.70 8.18 -9.93
CA ASP A 82 -16.75 7.48 -10.79
C ASP A 82 -15.59 8.40 -11.13
N GLU A 83 -14.37 7.87 -11.09
CA GLU A 83 -13.16 8.62 -11.42
C GLU A 83 -12.51 8.03 -12.67
N SER A 84 -12.47 8.85 -13.73
CA SER A 84 -11.76 8.52 -14.99
C SER A 84 -10.41 9.24 -15.10
N ALA A 85 -10.19 10.27 -14.28
CA ALA A 85 -8.92 11.00 -14.21
C ALA A 85 -8.04 10.42 -13.09
N VAL A 86 -6.79 10.09 -13.42
CA VAL A 86 -5.84 9.58 -12.43
C VAL A 86 -5.39 10.69 -11.48
N THR A 87 -5.64 10.48 -10.19
CA THR A 87 -5.01 11.23 -9.10
C THR A 87 -3.75 10.50 -8.61
N CYS A 88 -2.61 11.19 -8.72
CA CYS A 88 -1.31 10.72 -8.27
C CYS A 88 -0.62 11.81 -7.45
N GLY A 89 0.14 11.42 -6.44
CA GLY A 89 1.04 12.34 -5.75
C GLY A 89 2.14 12.88 -6.67
N PRO A 90 2.85 13.94 -6.25
CA PRO A 90 3.84 14.61 -7.10
C PRO A 90 5.10 13.77 -7.41
N GLY A 91 5.31 12.65 -6.70
CA GLY A 91 6.60 11.96 -6.66
C GLY A 91 7.60 12.70 -5.78
N ALA A 92 8.76 12.09 -5.55
CA ALA A 92 9.86 12.69 -4.78
C ALA A 92 11.22 12.12 -5.22
N GLY A 93 12.33 12.74 -4.80
CA GLY A 93 13.66 12.15 -4.92
C GLY A 93 14.13 11.84 -6.36
N GLY A 94 13.80 12.69 -7.32
CA GLY A 94 14.15 12.49 -8.73
C GLY A 94 13.23 11.55 -9.50
N TRP A 95 12.17 11.04 -8.86
CA TRP A 95 11.13 10.27 -9.53
C TRP A 95 10.08 11.20 -10.13
N THR A 96 9.71 10.96 -11.38
CA THR A 96 8.70 11.72 -12.12
C THR A 96 7.54 10.83 -12.52
N LEU A 97 6.32 11.38 -12.54
CA LEU A 97 5.12 10.65 -12.92
C LEU A 97 5.13 10.33 -14.42
N GLY A 98 5.07 9.03 -14.74
CA GLY A 98 4.87 8.50 -16.08
C GLY A 98 3.38 8.49 -16.45
N SER A 99 2.88 9.61 -16.97
CA SER A 99 1.46 9.81 -17.27
C SER A 99 0.88 8.82 -18.29
N VAL A 100 1.70 8.23 -19.17
CA VAL A 100 1.25 7.25 -20.17
C VAL A 100 0.97 5.86 -19.59
N ASN A 101 1.63 5.51 -18.48
CA ASN A 101 1.49 4.23 -17.78
C ASN A 101 0.59 4.34 -16.53
N SER A 102 0.08 5.53 -16.25
CA SER A 102 -0.80 5.82 -15.10
C SER A 102 -2.24 5.98 -15.57
N ALA A 103 -3.19 5.48 -14.79
CA ALA A 103 -4.62 5.54 -15.13
C ALA A 103 -5.49 5.43 -13.87
N ALA A 104 -6.74 5.87 -14.00
CA ALA A 104 -7.82 5.54 -13.07
C ALA A 104 -8.78 4.57 -13.76
N TYR A 105 -9.12 3.49 -13.07
CA TYR A 105 -10.14 2.54 -13.48
C TYR A 105 -11.22 2.52 -12.40
N ASN A 106 -12.46 2.70 -12.81
CA ASN A 106 -13.60 2.64 -11.92
C ASN A 106 -14.53 1.50 -12.35
N GLY A 107 -15.28 0.99 -11.37
CA GLY A 107 -16.42 0.13 -11.69
C GLY A 107 -17.47 0.19 -10.61
N ASP A 108 -18.71 0.15 -11.06
CA ASP A 108 -19.87 0.09 -10.18
C ASP A 108 -19.81 -1.20 -9.34
N ARG A 109 -19.68 -0.98 -8.04
CA ARG A 109 -19.54 -2.01 -7.02
C ARG A 109 -20.90 -2.55 -6.56
N PHE A 110 -21.97 -1.77 -6.71
CA PHE A 110 -23.30 -2.04 -6.12
C PHE A 110 -24.40 -2.26 -7.15
N GLY A 111 -24.07 -2.26 -8.45
CA GLY A 111 -24.99 -2.71 -9.48
C GLY A 111 -25.58 -4.08 -9.14
N SER A 112 -26.84 -4.31 -9.51
CA SER A 112 -27.55 -5.53 -9.16
C SER A 112 -26.82 -6.80 -9.64
N GLY A 113 -26.69 -7.78 -8.74
CA GLY A 113 -26.08 -9.09 -9.03
C GLY A 113 -24.71 -9.31 -8.39
N ARG A 114 -24.12 -10.49 -8.65
CA ARG A 114 -22.76 -10.81 -8.20
C ARG A 114 -21.77 -9.87 -8.89
N LYS A 115 -20.80 -9.36 -8.14
CA LYS A 115 -19.71 -8.51 -8.65
C LYS A 115 -18.38 -9.07 -8.20
N TYR A 116 -17.49 -9.23 -9.15
CA TYR A 116 -16.13 -9.70 -8.95
C TYR A 116 -15.16 -8.62 -9.42
N LEU A 117 -14.17 -8.29 -8.60
CA LEU A 117 -12.96 -7.61 -9.07
C LEU A 117 -12.01 -8.71 -9.55
N ASN A 118 -11.89 -8.84 -10.86
CA ASN A 118 -10.87 -9.67 -11.49
C ASN A 118 -9.62 -8.80 -11.62
N LEU A 119 -8.63 -9.04 -10.77
CA LEU A 119 -7.38 -8.28 -10.75
C LEU A 119 -6.31 -9.05 -11.51
N HIS A 120 -5.95 -8.53 -12.69
CA HIS A 120 -4.90 -9.05 -13.54
C HIS A 120 -3.63 -8.25 -13.26
N GLN A 121 -2.65 -8.87 -12.62
CA GLN A 121 -1.33 -8.26 -12.47
C GLN A 121 -0.39 -8.82 -13.54
N CYS A 122 0.06 -7.93 -14.41
CA CYS A 122 0.97 -8.25 -15.49
C CYS A 122 2.33 -7.60 -15.20
N VAL A 123 3.33 -8.43 -14.97
CA VAL A 123 4.71 -8.02 -14.69
C VAL A 123 5.54 -8.25 -15.95
N TYR A 124 6.25 -7.23 -16.38
CA TYR A 124 7.12 -7.25 -17.54
C TYR A 124 8.54 -6.91 -17.13
N SER A 125 9.52 -7.45 -17.85
CA SER A 125 10.92 -7.06 -17.66
C SER A 125 11.65 -7.03 -19.00
N ASN A 126 12.48 -6.02 -19.18
CA ASN A 126 13.36 -5.89 -20.35
C ASN A 126 14.82 -6.25 -20.03
N GLY A 127 15.05 -6.99 -18.93
CA GLY A 127 16.39 -7.37 -18.46
C GLY A 127 17.04 -6.38 -17.49
N SER A 128 16.62 -5.11 -17.49
CA SER A 128 17.16 -4.07 -16.59
C SER A 128 16.11 -3.57 -15.61
N THR A 129 14.87 -3.42 -16.07
CA THR A 129 13.79 -2.80 -15.30
C THR A 129 12.61 -3.76 -15.18
N HIS A 130 11.91 -3.71 -14.06
CA HIS A 130 10.61 -4.35 -13.89
C HIS A 130 9.50 -3.32 -14.04
N TYR A 131 8.42 -3.72 -14.68
CA TYR A 131 7.20 -2.93 -14.76
C TYR A 131 6.03 -3.80 -14.37
N THR A 132 5.21 -3.30 -13.44
CA THR A 132 3.95 -3.96 -13.07
C THR A 132 2.80 -3.09 -13.53
N ASN A 133 1.90 -3.66 -14.32
CA ASN A 133 0.63 -3.04 -14.65
C ASN A 133 -0.52 -3.87 -14.08
N LEU A 134 -1.54 -3.18 -13.56
CA LEU A 134 -2.77 -3.78 -13.09
C LEU A 134 -3.99 -3.23 -13.82
N LEU A 135 -3.89 -2.11 -14.53
CA LEU A 135 -5.08 -1.45 -15.09
C LEU A 135 -5.27 -1.71 -16.60
N PRO A 136 -6.53 -1.80 -17.06
CA PRO A 136 -6.86 -2.17 -18.43
C PRO A 136 -6.88 -0.97 -19.40
N ASN A 137 -6.63 0.24 -18.91
CA ASN A 137 -6.95 1.48 -19.62
C ASN A 137 -5.84 2.55 -19.51
N THR A 138 -4.58 2.13 -19.41
CA THR A 138 -3.46 3.08 -19.55
C THR A 138 -3.36 3.55 -21.01
N LYS A 139 -2.78 4.73 -21.25
CA LYS A 139 -2.53 5.22 -22.61
C LYS A 139 -1.52 4.36 -23.37
N ASN A 140 -0.66 3.66 -22.63
CA ASN A 140 0.25 2.68 -23.20
C ASN A 140 -0.46 1.32 -23.32
N GLU A 141 -1.39 1.25 -24.28
CA GLU A 141 -2.35 0.15 -24.43
C GLU A 141 -1.69 -1.23 -24.56
N THR A 142 -0.47 -1.28 -25.08
CA THR A 142 0.27 -2.54 -25.25
C THR A 142 0.56 -3.28 -23.94
N PHE A 143 0.52 -2.58 -22.80
CA PHE A 143 0.71 -3.17 -21.46
C PHE A 143 -0.60 -3.41 -20.70
N ASN A 144 -1.75 -3.00 -21.24
CA ASN A 144 -3.04 -3.10 -20.55
C ASN A 144 -3.36 -4.55 -20.16
N THR A 145 -4.06 -4.69 -19.04
CA THR A 145 -4.44 -5.98 -18.46
C THR A 145 -5.92 -6.28 -18.71
N GLY A 146 -6.36 -7.49 -18.36
CA GLY A 146 -7.79 -7.84 -18.34
C GLY A 146 -8.53 -7.39 -17.08
N THR A 147 -7.94 -6.55 -16.21
CA THR A 147 -8.57 -6.18 -14.95
C THR A 147 -9.96 -5.60 -15.16
N SER A 148 -10.94 -6.16 -14.45
CA SER A 148 -12.34 -5.81 -14.63
C SER A 148 -13.14 -5.89 -13.35
N ILE A 149 -14.22 -5.12 -13.28
CA ILE A 149 -15.34 -5.39 -12.37
C ILE A 149 -16.48 -5.97 -13.20
N SER A 150 -16.80 -7.25 -12.99
CA SER A 150 -17.78 -7.97 -13.82
C SER A 150 -18.66 -8.91 -13.00
N THR A 151 -19.67 -9.51 -13.63
CA THR A 151 -20.55 -10.49 -12.98
C THR A 151 -20.00 -11.93 -13.03
N ALA A 152 -18.87 -12.12 -13.71
CA ALA A 152 -18.20 -13.41 -13.87
C ALA A 152 -16.81 -13.37 -13.25
N LYS A 153 -16.35 -14.53 -12.78
CA LYS A 153 -14.95 -14.69 -12.43
C LYS A 153 -14.17 -14.94 -13.71
N ASP A 154 -13.07 -14.22 -13.88
CA ASP A 154 -12.12 -14.57 -14.92
C ASP A 154 -11.39 -15.85 -14.51
N MET A 155 -11.05 -16.66 -15.50
CA MET A 155 -10.43 -17.98 -15.28
C MET A 155 -9.00 -18.04 -15.83
N ALA A 156 -8.55 -16.97 -16.51
CA ALA A 156 -7.25 -16.91 -17.15
C ALA A 156 -6.66 -15.50 -17.04
N LEU A 157 -5.35 -15.45 -16.85
CA LEU A 157 -4.60 -14.19 -16.88
C LEU A 157 -4.56 -13.63 -18.30
N GLU A 158 -5.11 -12.43 -18.46
CA GLU A 158 -4.99 -11.60 -19.65
C GLU A 158 -4.00 -10.46 -19.44
N CYS A 159 -2.95 -10.44 -20.27
CA CYS A 159 -1.90 -9.44 -20.29
C CYS A 159 -1.63 -8.98 -21.73
N GLY A 160 -1.33 -7.69 -21.87
CA GLY A 160 -0.83 -7.11 -23.11
C GLY A 160 0.49 -7.72 -23.59
N ARG A 161 0.84 -7.42 -24.84
CA ARG A 161 2.01 -7.99 -25.54
C ARG A 161 2.90 -6.88 -26.09
N PRO A 162 3.56 -6.11 -25.22
CA PRO A 162 4.44 -5.02 -25.64
C PRO A 162 5.72 -5.57 -26.29
N SER A 163 6.23 -4.86 -27.29
CA SER A 163 7.52 -5.18 -27.91
C SER A 163 8.68 -4.83 -26.97
N GLY A 164 9.70 -5.69 -26.89
CA GLY A 164 10.91 -5.48 -26.07
C GLY A 164 10.71 -5.60 -24.55
N TRP A 165 9.51 -5.93 -24.10
CA TRP A 165 9.15 -6.11 -22.69
C TRP A 165 8.41 -7.45 -22.51
N PRO A 166 9.12 -8.59 -22.56
CA PRO A 166 8.49 -9.88 -22.36
C PRO A 166 7.77 -9.97 -21.00
N LEU A 167 6.63 -10.65 -21.00
CA LEU A 167 5.87 -10.94 -19.80
C LEU A 167 6.69 -11.88 -18.89
N ASN A 168 6.83 -11.49 -17.64
CA ASN A 168 7.35 -12.32 -16.57
C ASN A 168 6.20 -13.15 -15.98
N SER A 169 6.00 -14.35 -16.52
CA SER A 169 4.86 -15.21 -16.17
C SER A 169 4.87 -15.70 -14.73
N VAL A 170 6.04 -15.84 -14.09
CA VAL A 170 6.12 -16.32 -12.70
C VAL A 170 5.70 -15.26 -11.67
N ASN A 171 5.83 -13.99 -12.02
CA ASN A 171 5.44 -12.84 -11.19
C ASN A 171 4.06 -12.25 -11.58
N SER A 172 3.43 -12.79 -12.62
CA SER A 172 2.11 -12.36 -13.11
C SER A 172 1.04 -13.36 -12.69
N ALA A 173 -0.13 -12.87 -12.32
CA ALA A 173 -1.23 -13.73 -11.89
C ALA A 173 -2.58 -13.02 -12.03
N LEU A 174 -3.64 -13.83 -11.96
CA LEU A 174 -5.03 -13.38 -11.82
C LEU A 174 -5.50 -13.69 -10.39
N TYR A 175 -6.09 -12.71 -9.72
CA TYR A 175 -6.82 -12.91 -8.47
C TYR A 175 -8.23 -12.33 -8.59
N THR A 176 -9.24 -13.10 -8.20
CA THR A 176 -10.64 -12.66 -8.24
C THR A 176 -11.19 -12.45 -6.84
N ALA A 177 -11.54 -11.22 -6.51
CA ALA A 177 -12.20 -10.86 -5.26
C ALA A 177 -13.71 -10.78 -5.43
N ASP A 178 -14.46 -11.40 -4.52
CA ASP A 178 -15.91 -11.23 -4.41
C ASP A 178 -16.23 -9.90 -3.73
N LEU A 179 -16.84 -8.98 -4.46
CA LEU A 179 -17.20 -7.64 -3.96
C LEU A 179 -18.57 -7.61 -3.26
N THR A 180 -19.35 -8.70 -3.32
CA THR A 180 -20.70 -8.74 -2.74
C THR A 180 -20.72 -8.83 -1.22
N GLY A 181 -19.57 -9.13 -0.61
CA GLY A 181 -19.45 -9.41 0.81
C GLY A 181 -19.85 -10.83 1.22
N ALA A 182 -20.34 -11.67 0.29
CA ALA A 182 -20.75 -13.04 0.58
C ALA A 182 -19.58 -13.93 1.02
N SER A 183 -18.38 -13.70 0.47
CA SER A 183 -17.15 -14.41 0.83
C SER A 183 -16.38 -13.79 1.99
N GLY A 184 -16.82 -12.63 2.50
CA GLY A 184 -16.18 -11.90 3.59
C GLY A 184 -16.48 -10.40 3.54
N ARG A 185 -16.49 -9.73 4.69
CA ARG A 185 -16.81 -8.30 4.80
C ARG A 185 -15.73 -7.37 4.24
N TYR A 186 -14.46 -7.73 4.25
CA TYR A 186 -13.36 -6.81 3.92
C TYR A 186 -12.57 -7.31 2.72
N LEU A 187 -12.30 -6.41 1.77
CA LEU A 187 -11.22 -6.59 0.80
C LEU A 187 -9.97 -5.94 1.38
N ASN A 188 -9.00 -6.76 1.73
CA ASN A 188 -7.69 -6.33 2.21
C ASN A 188 -6.74 -6.31 1.01
N LEU A 189 -6.39 -5.12 0.51
CA LEU A 189 -5.43 -4.94 -0.58
C LEU A 189 -4.04 -4.73 0.02
N HIS A 190 -3.18 -5.73 -0.10
CA HIS A 190 -1.79 -5.65 0.31
C HIS A 190 -0.92 -5.35 -0.90
N GLN A 191 -0.15 -4.26 -0.84
CA GLN A 191 0.89 -3.97 -1.81
C GLN A 191 2.25 -4.15 -1.15
N CYS A 192 3.06 -5.03 -1.73
CA CYS A 192 4.42 -5.31 -1.31
C CYS A 192 5.37 -4.84 -2.41
N VAL A 193 6.26 -3.91 -2.06
CA VAL A 193 7.27 -3.38 -2.99
C VAL A 193 8.62 -3.94 -2.59
N TYR A 194 9.36 -4.45 -3.56
CA TYR A 194 10.68 -5.04 -3.36
C TYR A 194 11.72 -4.27 -4.17
N ASN A 195 12.89 -4.11 -3.58
CA ASN A 195 14.03 -3.42 -4.17
C ASN A 195 15.23 -4.36 -4.27
N SER A 196 15.86 -4.41 -5.45
CA SER A 196 17.09 -5.16 -5.72
C SER A 196 18.37 -4.30 -5.71
N GLY A 197 18.22 -2.99 -5.49
CA GLY A 197 19.25 -1.96 -5.65
C GLY A 197 19.23 -1.30 -7.04
N THR A 198 18.77 -2.01 -8.06
CA THR A 198 18.74 -1.54 -9.46
C THR A 198 17.36 -1.58 -10.10
N SER A 199 16.37 -2.16 -9.41
CA SER A 199 15.01 -2.34 -9.92
C SER A 199 14.02 -2.40 -8.76
N LEU A 200 12.79 -1.95 -9.00
CA LEU A 200 11.66 -2.10 -8.10
C LEU A 200 10.64 -3.07 -8.66
N TYR A 201 10.07 -3.90 -7.80
CA TYR A 201 8.99 -4.81 -8.13
C TYR A 201 7.83 -4.62 -7.16
N THR A 202 6.67 -4.23 -7.69
CA THR A 202 5.42 -4.13 -6.93
C THR A 202 4.60 -5.39 -7.14
N ASN A 203 4.19 -6.05 -6.06
CA ASN A 203 3.21 -7.13 -6.11
C ASN A 203 1.99 -6.75 -5.26
N LEU A 204 0.80 -7.07 -5.76
CA LEU A 204 -0.45 -7.01 -5.02
C LEU A 204 -1.08 -8.38 -4.82
N LEU A 205 -0.64 -9.42 -5.54
CA LEU A 205 -1.36 -10.67 -5.61
C LEU A 205 -0.78 -11.75 -4.67
N PRO A 206 -1.64 -12.57 -4.03
CA PRO A 206 -1.24 -13.59 -3.07
C PRO A 206 -0.84 -14.92 -3.72
N ASN A 207 -0.97 -15.04 -5.05
CA ASN A 207 -1.00 -16.31 -5.76
C ASN A 207 -0.11 -16.34 -7.02
N THR A 208 0.96 -15.53 -7.06
CA THR A 208 1.97 -15.69 -8.11
C THR A 208 2.73 -16.99 -7.90
N ALA A 209 3.30 -17.55 -8.98
CA ALA A 209 4.13 -18.76 -8.88
C ALA A 209 5.43 -18.48 -8.10
N ASN A 210 5.91 -17.23 -8.12
CA ASN A 210 7.05 -16.78 -7.35
C ASN A 210 6.66 -16.42 -5.91
N THR A 211 6.32 -17.46 -5.14
CA THR A 211 5.76 -17.34 -3.78
C THR A 211 6.56 -16.51 -2.79
N PRO A 212 7.91 -16.38 -2.87
CA PRO A 212 8.66 -15.48 -1.99
C PRO A 212 8.30 -14.00 -2.12
N PHE A 213 7.49 -13.60 -3.11
CA PHE A 213 7.03 -12.23 -3.29
C PHE A 213 5.52 -12.04 -3.07
N ASN A 214 4.77 -13.11 -2.75
CA ASN A 214 3.32 -13.04 -2.58
C ASN A 214 2.90 -12.13 -1.42
N THR A 215 1.71 -11.55 -1.57
CA THR A 215 1.12 -10.63 -0.59
C THR A 215 0.05 -11.32 0.25
N GLY A 216 -0.48 -10.60 1.26
CA GLY A 216 -1.65 -11.02 2.02
C GLY A 216 -3.01 -10.68 1.40
N THR A 217 -3.07 -10.19 0.16
CA THR A 217 -4.34 -9.71 -0.44
C THR A 217 -5.42 -10.78 -0.37
N ASN A 218 -6.57 -10.44 0.22
CA ASN A 218 -7.64 -11.38 0.48
C ASN A 218 -9.02 -10.70 0.56
N VAL A 219 -10.06 -11.52 0.51
CA VAL A 219 -11.39 -11.16 1.04
C VAL A 219 -11.61 -11.96 2.32
N SER A 220 -11.93 -11.30 3.43
CA SER A 220 -12.11 -11.96 4.72
C SER A 220 -13.11 -11.23 5.63
N ASN A 221 -13.42 -11.79 6.81
CA ASN A 221 -14.24 -11.13 7.83
C ASN A 221 -13.41 -10.24 8.79
N THR A 222 -12.12 -10.06 8.52
CA THR A 222 -11.22 -9.27 9.36
C THR A 222 -10.55 -8.18 8.54
N ALA A 223 -10.65 -6.94 9.01
CA ALA A 223 -9.93 -5.81 8.46
C ALA A 223 -8.46 -5.90 8.89
N ASP A 224 -7.57 -6.11 7.93
CA ASP A 224 -6.14 -6.22 8.20
C ASP A 224 -5.54 -4.87 8.59
N ARG A 225 -4.83 -4.83 9.72
CA ARG A 225 -4.24 -3.59 10.26
C ARG A 225 -2.78 -3.43 9.90
N THR A 226 -2.14 -4.50 9.45
CA THR A 226 -0.73 -4.56 9.11
C THR A 226 -0.56 -5.23 7.77
N VAL A 227 0.34 -4.71 6.97
CA VAL A 227 0.67 -5.32 5.69
C VAL A 227 1.36 -6.67 5.90
N VAL A 228 0.90 -7.69 5.17
CA VAL A 228 1.53 -9.01 5.08
C VAL A 228 2.22 -9.13 3.72
N CYS A 229 3.54 -9.31 3.78
CA CYS A 229 4.40 -9.52 2.63
C CYS A 229 5.31 -10.71 2.88
N ALA A 230 5.53 -11.53 1.86
CA ALA A 230 6.58 -12.52 1.86
C ALA A 230 7.98 -11.85 1.94
N PRO A 231 9.04 -12.56 2.33
CA PRO A 231 10.34 -11.95 2.63
C PRO A 231 11.12 -11.46 1.39
N GLY A 232 10.68 -11.79 0.17
CA GLY A 232 11.46 -11.66 -1.05
C GLY A 232 12.48 -12.80 -1.20
N SER A 233 13.20 -12.82 -2.34
CA SER A 233 14.27 -13.78 -2.60
C SER A 233 15.37 -13.17 -3.49
N SER A 234 16.49 -13.88 -3.68
CA SER A 234 17.50 -13.56 -4.71
C SER A 234 18.01 -12.11 -4.72
N GLY A 235 18.37 -11.58 -3.55
CA GLY A 235 18.90 -10.23 -3.39
C GLY A 235 17.85 -9.12 -3.33
N TRP A 236 16.57 -9.45 -3.54
CA TRP A 236 15.48 -8.51 -3.33
C TRP A 236 15.17 -8.36 -1.84
N ARG A 237 14.83 -7.14 -1.43
CA ARG A 237 14.46 -6.76 -0.07
C ARG A 237 13.16 -5.98 -0.09
N LEU A 238 12.31 -6.19 0.90
CA LEU A 238 11.07 -5.45 1.04
C LEU A 238 11.40 -3.96 1.28
N ASP A 239 10.81 -3.10 0.47
CA ASP A 239 10.81 -1.66 0.62
C ASP A 239 9.61 -1.24 1.47
N THR A 240 9.84 -1.10 2.77
CA THR A 240 8.80 -0.82 3.76
C THR A 240 8.20 0.57 3.59
N ALA A 241 8.89 1.51 2.96
CA ALA A 241 8.38 2.87 2.75
C ALA A 241 7.27 2.91 1.68
N ASN A 242 7.30 1.96 0.74
CA ASN A 242 6.37 1.88 -0.39
C ASN A 242 5.36 0.71 -0.27
N THR A 243 5.34 0.05 0.89
CA THR A 243 4.53 -1.14 1.18
C THR A 243 3.42 -0.78 2.17
N ALA A 244 2.19 -1.22 1.90
CA ALA A 244 1.03 -0.92 2.75
C ALA A 244 -0.12 -1.91 2.57
N VAL A 245 -1.10 -1.83 3.47
CA VAL A 245 -2.42 -2.47 3.32
C VAL A 245 -3.50 -1.38 3.28
N TYR A 246 -4.42 -1.50 2.33
CA TYR A 246 -5.62 -0.68 2.24
C TYR A 246 -6.85 -1.57 2.35
N VAL A 247 -7.72 -1.26 3.32
CA VAL A 247 -8.89 -2.10 3.63
C VAL A 247 -10.15 -1.42 3.17
N ILE A 248 -10.98 -2.15 2.44
CA ILE A 248 -12.29 -1.71 1.96
C ILE A 248 -13.36 -2.56 2.66
N ASP A 249 -14.27 -1.92 3.39
CA ASP A 249 -15.45 -2.57 3.95
C ASP A 249 -16.48 -2.77 2.85
N LEU A 250 -16.79 -4.02 2.54
CA LEU A 250 -17.66 -4.38 1.44
C LEU A 250 -19.15 -4.18 1.72
N LEU A 251 -19.52 -4.01 2.99
CA LEU A 251 -20.90 -4.01 3.48
C LEU A 251 -21.29 -2.73 4.24
N ALA A 252 -20.37 -1.78 4.39
CA ALA A 252 -20.66 -0.48 4.97
C ALA A 252 -21.46 0.41 4.01
#